data_AF-A0A966RZX6-F1
#
_entry.id   AF-A0A966RZX6-F1
#
_cell.length_a   1.000
_cell.length_b   1.000
_cell.length_c   1.000
_cell.angle_alpha   90.00
_cell.angle_beta   90.00
_cell.angle_gamma   90.00
#
_symmetry.space_group_name_H-M   'P 1'
#
loop_
_entity.id
_entity.type
_entity.pdbx_description
1 polymer ?
#
loop_
_entity_poly.entity_id
_entity_poly.type
_entity_poly.pdbx_seq_one_letter_code
_entity_poly.pdbx_strand_id
1 'polypeptide(L)'
;MRVKPPIKDKRISKPEVALVHLTDWQYGKKTVSYGKETCAQRIERFIDKTIHITNIQRKHHPVKEVYVLLGGDMVEGLGIFPGQVYEVHAHLYEQLFTVSQIITQSITTLAQHFEKVHVVCEYGNHGRLGRKGEMPGGDNIDRIAYEIARDKCKGLTASWQSSGDWYQIARIGNYKALLVHGDEIKSFGGNTPAFGILRKVNAWAGGVIEEFTDCYMGHWHTPMSLTMGNGNRIFVTGSPESHNEYAREFVAATGKPSQRLHFIDPAKGRVAAEYVVWLD
;
A
#
# COMPACT_ATOMS: atom_id res chain seq x y z
N MET A 1 -10.23 -20.72 2.45
CA MET A 1 -11.07 -20.32 3.61
C MET A 1 -12.48 -20.03 3.13
N ARG A 2 -13.53 -20.36 3.90
CA ARG A 2 -14.92 -20.09 3.52
C ARG A 2 -15.44 -18.91 4.36
N VAL A 3 -15.69 -17.77 3.73
CA VAL A 3 -16.31 -16.60 4.38
C VAL A 3 -17.78 -16.51 4.00
N LYS A 4 -18.60 -15.91 4.88
CA LYS A 4 -19.97 -15.55 4.55
C LYS A 4 -19.91 -14.39 3.53
N PRO A 5 -20.50 -14.53 2.34
CA PRO A 5 -20.48 -13.45 1.35
C PRO A 5 -21.30 -12.26 1.86
N PRO A 6 -20.95 -11.03 1.44
CA PRO A 6 -21.75 -9.85 1.75
C PRO A 6 -23.14 -9.94 1.13
N ILE A 7 -24.07 -9.18 1.69
CA ILE A 7 -25.38 -8.96 1.05
C ILE A 7 -25.14 -8.17 -0.24
N LYS A 8 -25.58 -8.72 -1.37
CA LYS A 8 -25.46 -8.06 -2.67
C LYS A 8 -26.21 -6.73 -2.68
N ASP A 9 -25.54 -5.68 -3.11
CA ASP A 9 -26.14 -4.36 -3.26
C ASP A 9 -26.91 -4.31 -4.60
N LYS A 10 -28.25 -4.20 -4.51
CA LYS A 10 -29.13 -4.19 -5.69
C LYS A 10 -29.25 -2.82 -6.35
N ARG A 11 -28.66 -1.77 -5.77
CA ARG A 11 -28.76 -0.42 -6.32
C ARG A 11 -28.00 -0.29 -7.65
N ILE A 12 -28.55 0.53 -8.54
CA ILE A 12 -28.12 0.74 -9.94
C ILE A 12 -27.61 2.18 -10.15
N SER A 13 -27.63 3.03 -9.11
CA SER A 13 -27.05 4.38 -9.18
C SER A 13 -25.54 4.33 -9.45
N LYS A 14 -24.96 5.48 -9.84
CA LYS A 14 -23.54 5.61 -10.23
C LYS A 14 -22.63 4.99 -9.17
N PRO A 15 -22.01 3.82 -9.45
CA PRO A 15 -21.20 3.12 -8.47
C PRO A 15 -19.83 3.78 -8.33
N GLU A 16 -19.27 3.66 -7.15
CA GLU A 16 -17.87 3.98 -6.88
C GLU A 16 -17.14 2.70 -6.45
N VAL A 17 -15.81 2.72 -6.54
CA VAL A 17 -14.96 1.60 -6.15
C VAL A 17 -14.02 2.05 -5.05
N ALA A 18 -13.94 1.29 -3.96
CA ALA A 18 -12.96 1.57 -2.91
C ALA A 18 -11.56 1.21 -3.41
N LEU A 19 -10.57 2.06 -3.14
CA LEU A 19 -9.16 1.79 -3.37
C LEU A 19 -8.42 2.00 -2.04
N VAL A 20 -7.81 0.92 -1.57
CA VAL A 20 -7.07 0.87 -0.31
C VAL A 20 -5.60 0.71 -0.66
N HIS A 21 -4.75 1.64 -0.23
CA HIS A 21 -3.31 1.51 -0.38
C HIS A 21 -2.69 1.14 0.97
N LEU A 22 -2.21 -0.10 1.05
CA LEU A 22 -1.45 -0.67 2.15
C LEU A 22 0.03 -0.67 1.74
N THR A 23 0.88 0.02 2.48
CA THR A 23 2.33 0.07 2.20
C THR A 23 3.09 0.45 3.46
N ASP A 24 4.41 0.23 3.43
CA ASP A 24 5.34 0.66 4.45
C ASP A 24 4.94 0.16 5.84
N TRP A 25 4.76 -1.15 6.01
CA TRP A 25 4.46 -1.68 7.34
C TRP A 25 5.74 -1.80 8.18
N GLN A 26 6.90 -2.05 7.57
CA GLN A 26 8.14 -2.29 8.31
C GLN A 26 7.95 -3.32 9.45
N TYR A 27 7.17 -4.38 9.18
CA TYR A 27 6.91 -5.39 10.19
C TYR A 27 8.23 -6.08 10.55
N GLY A 28 8.57 -6.04 11.85
CA GLY A 28 9.84 -6.54 12.37
C GLY A 28 10.69 -5.46 13.01
N LYS A 29 10.40 -4.19 12.71
CA LYS A 29 10.98 -3.05 13.42
C LYS A 29 10.43 -2.95 14.84
N LYS A 30 11.25 -2.46 15.77
CA LYS A 30 10.82 -2.12 17.13
C LYS A 30 11.28 -0.72 17.50
N THR A 31 10.33 0.06 17.99
CA THR A 31 10.56 1.39 18.53
C THR A 31 9.83 1.54 19.86
N VAL A 32 9.91 2.73 20.47
CA VAL A 32 9.21 3.01 21.74
C VAL A 32 7.69 2.83 21.63
N SER A 33 7.10 3.07 20.46
CA SER A 33 5.64 2.99 20.25
C SER A 33 5.23 2.16 19.02
N TYR A 34 6.16 1.38 18.48
CA TYR A 34 5.91 0.52 17.33
C TYR A 34 6.59 -0.84 17.49
N GLY A 35 5.93 -1.85 16.97
CA GLY A 35 6.35 -3.23 17.09
C GLY A 35 5.37 -4.15 16.37
N LYS A 36 5.59 -5.46 16.51
CA LYS A 36 4.83 -6.50 15.81
C LYS A 36 3.32 -6.42 16.11
N GLU A 37 2.98 -6.35 17.38
CA GLU A 37 1.59 -6.30 17.86
C GLU A 37 0.93 -4.99 17.45
N THR A 38 1.64 -3.86 17.59
CA THR A 38 1.15 -2.55 17.18
C THR A 38 0.91 -2.47 15.68
N CYS A 39 1.79 -3.07 14.87
CA CYS A 39 1.59 -3.19 13.42
C CYS A 39 0.26 -3.89 13.12
N ALA A 40 0.09 -5.11 13.63
CA ALA A 40 -1.10 -5.92 13.37
C ALA A 40 -2.38 -5.18 13.80
N GLN A 41 -2.39 -4.60 15.00
CA GLN A 41 -3.52 -3.82 15.52
C GLN A 41 -3.85 -2.60 14.67
N ARG A 42 -2.82 -1.88 14.16
CA ARG A 42 -3.02 -0.70 13.32
C ARG A 42 -3.55 -1.07 11.94
N ILE A 43 -3.10 -2.17 11.35
CA ILE A 43 -3.64 -2.67 10.08
C ILE A 43 -5.08 -3.14 10.26
N GLU A 44 -5.39 -3.90 11.32
CA GLU A 44 -6.77 -4.28 11.64
C GLU A 44 -7.68 -3.05 11.80
N ARG A 45 -7.25 -2.08 12.61
CA ARG A 45 -7.95 -0.79 12.79
C ARG A 45 -8.15 -0.06 11.47
N PHE A 46 -7.17 -0.08 10.57
CA PHE A 46 -7.30 0.54 9.26
C PHE A 46 -8.36 -0.14 8.38
N ILE A 47 -8.41 -1.48 8.38
CA ILE A 47 -9.42 -2.24 7.65
C ILE A 47 -10.82 -1.96 8.22
N ASP A 48 -10.97 -1.91 9.54
CA ASP A 48 -12.24 -1.56 10.19
C ASP A 48 -12.70 -0.15 9.85
N LYS A 49 -11.79 0.84 9.94
CA LYS A 49 -12.07 2.22 9.54
C LYS A 49 -12.43 2.29 8.05
N THR A 50 -11.77 1.50 7.20
CA THR A 50 -12.07 1.43 5.77
C THR A 50 -13.49 0.96 5.52
N ILE A 51 -13.92 -0.11 6.19
CA ILE A 51 -15.27 -0.64 6.09
C ILE A 51 -16.29 0.38 6.61
N HIS A 52 -15.99 1.02 7.74
CA HIS A 52 -16.85 2.06 8.33
C HIS A 52 -17.05 3.25 7.37
N ILE A 53 -15.97 3.82 6.85
CA ILE A 53 -16.03 4.95 5.90
C ILE A 53 -16.73 4.52 4.61
N THR A 54 -16.46 3.31 4.11
CA THR A 54 -17.17 2.76 2.95
C THR A 54 -18.67 2.65 3.19
N ASN A 55 -19.11 2.25 4.39
CA ASN A 55 -20.53 2.19 4.71
C ASN A 55 -21.18 3.59 4.77
N ILE A 56 -20.42 4.63 5.12
CA ILE A 56 -20.86 6.02 5.00
C ILE A 56 -21.01 6.39 3.52
N GLN A 57 -20.00 6.11 2.68
CA GLN A 57 -20.05 6.37 1.23
C GLN A 57 -21.23 5.63 0.57
N ARG A 58 -21.49 4.41 1.03
CA ARG A 58 -22.62 3.57 0.63
C ARG A 58 -23.98 4.16 0.95
N LYS A 59 -24.11 5.22 1.76
CA LYS A 59 -25.40 5.91 1.95
C LYS A 59 -25.87 6.59 0.67
N HIS A 60 -24.97 6.95 -0.24
CA HIS A 60 -25.31 7.65 -1.49
C HIS A 60 -24.92 6.86 -2.76
N HIS A 61 -23.74 6.22 -2.78
CA HIS A 61 -23.21 5.50 -3.95
C HIS A 61 -23.05 4.00 -3.67
N PRO A 62 -23.43 3.08 -4.57
CA PRO A 62 -23.08 1.67 -4.42
C PRO A 62 -21.56 1.52 -4.47
N VAL A 63 -20.97 0.89 -3.46
CA VAL A 63 -19.54 0.54 -3.44
C VAL A 63 -19.41 -0.96 -3.28
N LYS A 64 -19.37 -1.68 -4.41
CA LYS A 64 -19.43 -3.15 -4.43
C LYS A 64 -18.05 -3.81 -4.45
N GLU A 65 -17.06 -3.08 -4.95
CA GLU A 65 -15.72 -3.59 -5.23
C GLU A 65 -14.68 -2.81 -4.42
N VAL A 66 -13.60 -3.50 -4.06
CA VAL A 66 -12.41 -2.90 -3.46
C VAL A 66 -11.16 -3.36 -4.19
N TYR A 67 -10.28 -2.41 -4.51
CA TYR A 67 -8.93 -2.65 -4.97
C TYR A 67 -7.97 -2.42 -3.81
N VAL A 68 -7.19 -3.45 -3.47
CA VAL A 68 -6.16 -3.43 -2.45
C VAL A 68 -4.82 -3.33 -3.15
N LEU A 69 -4.19 -2.16 -3.07
CA LEU A 69 -2.82 -1.95 -3.50
C LEU A 69 -1.90 -2.34 -2.34
N LEU A 70 -1.08 -3.36 -2.55
CA LEU A 70 0.02 -3.74 -1.66
C LEU A 70 1.28 -3.07 -2.23
N GLY A 71 1.71 -1.95 -1.65
CA GLY A 71 2.73 -1.05 -2.23
C GLY A 71 4.15 -1.25 -1.73
N GLY A 72 4.51 -2.43 -1.21
CA GLY A 72 5.85 -2.73 -0.75
C GLY A 72 6.19 -2.29 0.67
N ASP A 73 7.36 -2.72 1.14
CA ASP A 73 7.92 -2.54 2.47
C ASP A 73 7.02 -3.07 3.58
N MET A 74 6.45 -4.25 3.35
CA MET A 74 5.60 -4.90 4.35
C MET A 74 6.44 -5.50 5.47
N VAL A 75 7.61 -6.00 5.14
CA VAL A 75 8.64 -6.43 6.09
C VAL A 75 9.66 -5.32 6.32
N GLU A 76 10.31 -5.32 7.49
CA GLU A 76 11.48 -4.46 7.72
C GLU A 76 12.73 -5.00 7.00
N GLY A 77 12.79 -6.31 6.77
CA GLY A 77 13.93 -6.96 6.14
C GLY A 77 15.12 -7.10 7.09
N LEU A 78 16.29 -7.41 6.50
CA LEU A 78 17.57 -7.50 7.20
C LEU A 78 18.70 -7.02 6.28
N GLY A 79 19.58 -6.16 6.78
CA GLY A 79 20.76 -5.69 6.03
C GLY A 79 20.46 -4.67 4.95
N ILE A 80 19.33 -3.95 5.05
CA ILE A 80 18.87 -2.95 4.09
C ILE A 80 19.74 -1.69 4.13
N PHE A 81 20.12 -1.26 5.35
CA PHE A 81 21.03 -0.14 5.59
C PHE A 81 21.94 -0.41 6.83
N PRO A 82 23.11 0.25 6.94
CA PRO A 82 23.99 0.11 8.11
C PRO A 82 23.29 0.50 9.42
N GLY A 83 23.46 -0.30 10.47
CA GLY A 83 22.83 -0.04 11.78
C GLY A 83 21.44 -0.63 11.96
N GLN A 84 20.75 -1.03 10.88
CA GLN A 84 19.40 -1.60 10.93
C GLN A 84 19.27 -2.77 11.92
N VAL A 85 20.31 -3.59 12.08
CA VAL A 85 20.31 -4.76 12.98
C VAL A 85 19.98 -4.43 14.44
N TYR A 86 20.15 -3.17 14.87
CA TYR A 86 19.80 -2.71 16.21
C TYR A 86 18.34 -2.25 16.34
N GLU A 87 17.62 -2.11 15.23
CA GLU A 87 16.20 -1.69 15.17
C GLU A 87 15.25 -2.87 14.87
N VAL A 88 15.78 -4.04 14.49
CA VAL A 88 15.00 -5.22 14.10
C VAL A 88 14.89 -6.23 15.24
N HIS A 89 13.66 -6.64 15.54
CA HIS A 89 13.34 -7.60 16.61
C HIS A 89 12.55 -8.83 16.13
N ALA A 90 12.44 -9.04 14.82
CA ALA A 90 11.89 -10.25 14.21
C ALA A 90 12.90 -10.88 13.25
N HIS A 91 13.05 -12.20 13.33
CA HIS A 91 13.75 -12.93 12.27
C HIS A 91 12.99 -12.78 10.95
N LEU A 92 13.69 -12.79 9.82
CA LEU A 92 13.08 -12.62 8.50
C LEU A 92 11.99 -13.68 8.21
N TYR A 93 12.19 -14.91 8.70
CA TYR A 93 11.17 -15.97 8.66
C TYR A 93 9.86 -15.53 9.34
N GLU A 94 9.94 -14.97 10.54
CA GLU A 94 8.78 -14.49 11.27
C GLU A 94 8.11 -13.32 10.55
N GLN A 95 8.91 -12.38 10.03
CA GLN A 95 8.40 -11.26 9.25
C GLN A 95 7.59 -11.76 8.04
N LEU A 96 8.15 -12.68 7.26
CA LEU A 96 7.49 -13.28 6.09
C LEU A 96 6.14 -13.91 6.43
N PHE A 97 6.12 -14.84 7.39
CA PHE A 97 4.90 -15.60 7.68
C PHE A 97 3.84 -14.73 8.36
N THR A 98 4.21 -13.84 9.27
CA THR A 98 3.23 -12.95 9.91
C THR A 98 2.68 -11.91 8.95
N VAL A 99 3.51 -11.28 8.10
CA VAL A 99 3.01 -10.35 7.07
C VAL A 99 2.04 -11.07 6.13
N SER A 100 2.38 -12.27 5.66
CA SER A 100 1.46 -13.08 4.83
C SER A 100 0.11 -13.33 5.54
N GLN A 101 0.13 -13.55 6.86
CA GLN A 101 -1.07 -13.75 7.67
C GLN A 101 -1.89 -12.48 7.82
N ILE A 102 -1.26 -11.32 8.09
CA ILE A 102 -1.94 -10.03 8.21
C ILE A 102 -2.60 -9.65 6.87
N ILE A 103 -1.91 -9.85 5.74
CA ILE A 103 -2.48 -9.63 4.39
C ILE A 103 -3.67 -10.57 4.17
N THR A 104 -3.51 -11.86 4.47
CA THR A 104 -4.58 -12.86 4.33
C THR A 104 -5.81 -12.46 5.17
N GLN A 105 -5.61 -12.04 6.41
CA GLN A 105 -6.69 -11.61 7.30
C GLN A 105 -7.38 -10.36 6.77
N SER A 106 -6.61 -9.35 6.33
CA SER A 106 -7.15 -8.11 5.77
C SER A 106 -8.04 -8.38 4.56
N ILE A 107 -7.56 -9.21 3.61
CA ILE A 107 -8.32 -9.59 2.41
C ILE A 107 -9.56 -10.42 2.78
N THR A 108 -9.44 -11.34 3.74
CA THR A 108 -10.55 -12.17 4.22
C THR A 108 -11.66 -11.31 4.83
N THR A 109 -11.30 -10.32 5.66
CA THR A 109 -12.26 -9.37 6.22
C THR A 109 -12.89 -8.53 5.12
N LEU A 110 -12.11 -7.96 4.18
CA LEU A 110 -12.67 -7.19 3.06
C LEU A 110 -13.63 -8.03 2.20
N ALA A 111 -13.33 -9.31 1.94
CA ALA A 111 -14.20 -10.21 1.19
C ALA A 111 -15.54 -10.51 1.88
N GLN A 112 -15.68 -10.24 3.18
CA GLN A 112 -16.97 -10.30 3.89
C GLN A 112 -17.83 -9.05 3.67
N HIS A 113 -17.23 -7.94 3.20
CA HIS A 113 -17.86 -6.63 3.09
C HIS A 113 -17.95 -6.10 1.66
N PHE A 114 -17.20 -6.67 0.71
CA PHE A 114 -17.20 -6.29 -0.70
C PHE A 114 -17.51 -7.51 -1.58
N GLU A 115 -18.33 -7.31 -2.62
CA GLU A 115 -18.70 -8.38 -3.55
C GLU A 115 -17.51 -8.87 -4.37
N LYS A 116 -16.55 -7.99 -4.64
CA LYS A 116 -15.28 -8.33 -5.29
C LYS A 116 -14.11 -7.64 -4.59
N VAL A 117 -13.05 -8.42 -4.37
CA VAL A 117 -11.76 -7.94 -3.89
C VAL A 117 -10.73 -8.17 -4.98
N HIS A 118 -10.07 -7.10 -5.40
CA HIS A 118 -8.98 -7.10 -6.37
C HIS A 118 -7.68 -6.75 -5.64
N VAL A 119 -6.60 -7.46 -5.91
CA VAL A 119 -5.30 -7.21 -5.28
C VAL A 119 -4.27 -6.88 -6.35
N VAL A 120 -3.47 -5.84 -6.12
CA VAL A 120 -2.36 -5.42 -6.98
C VAL A 120 -1.12 -5.24 -6.13
N CYS A 121 -0.02 -5.88 -6.52
CA CYS A 121 1.17 -6.00 -5.70
C CYS A 121 2.38 -5.32 -6.34
N GLU A 122 3.01 -4.41 -5.60
CA GLU A 122 4.34 -3.88 -5.85
C GLU A 122 5.22 -4.17 -4.63
N TYR A 123 6.50 -4.47 -4.83
CA TYR A 123 7.40 -4.82 -3.73
C TYR A 123 8.28 -3.64 -3.36
N GLY A 124 8.69 -3.57 -2.09
CA GLY A 124 9.51 -2.46 -1.61
C GLY A 124 10.98 -2.85 -1.44
N ASN A 125 11.82 -1.85 -1.17
CA ASN A 125 13.25 -2.05 -1.03
C ASN A 125 13.68 -2.74 0.27
N HIS A 126 12.83 -2.78 1.30
CA HIS A 126 13.05 -3.51 2.55
C HIS A 126 12.82 -5.02 2.41
N GLY A 127 12.01 -5.45 1.44
CA GLY A 127 11.82 -6.87 1.15
C GLY A 127 13.02 -7.54 0.46
N ARG A 128 14.02 -6.79 0.03
CA ARG A 128 15.19 -7.31 -0.71
C ARG A 128 16.00 -8.33 0.08
N LEU A 129 16.50 -9.35 -0.62
CA LEU A 129 17.51 -10.28 -0.09
C LEU A 129 18.92 -9.72 -0.30
N GLY A 130 19.61 -9.39 0.80
CA GLY A 130 20.97 -8.86 0.78
C GLY A 130 21.06 -7.35 0.44
N ARG A 131 22.28 -6.87 0.21
CA ARG A 131 22.51 -5.45 -0.12
C ARG A 131 22.11 -5.13 -1.55
N LYS A 132 22.02 -3.83 -1.84
CA LYS A 132 21.52 -3.35 -3.14
C LYS A 132 22.50 -3.79 -4.21
N GLY A 133 22.01 -4.55 -5.20
CA GLY A 133 22.82 -5.07 -6.30
C GLY A 133 23.52 -6.40 -6.03
N GLU A 134 23.34 -7.02 -4.86
CA GLU A 134 23.86 -8.38 -4.60
C GLU A 134 22.97 -9.47 -5.23
N MET A 135 21.66 -9.24 -5.26
CA MET A 135 20.66 -10.17 -5.80
C MET A 135 19.73 -9.45 -6.80
N PRO A 136 19.06 -10.19 -7.72
CA PRO A 136 17.99 -9.62 -8.55
C PRO A 136 16.92 -8.94 -7.70
N GLY A 137 16.45 -7.74 -8.10
CA GLY A 137 15.50 -6.96 -7.30
C GLY A 137 14.18 -7.67 -7.02
N GLY A 138 13.73 -8.52 -7.95
CA GLY A 138 12.55 -9.37 -7.78
C GLY A 138 12.72 -10.50 -6.75
N ASP A 139 13.93 -10.85 -6.32
CA ASP A 139 14.12 -11.82 -5.24
C ASP A 139 13.86 -11.11 -3.90
N ASN A 140 12.59 -11.06 -3.54
CA ASN A 140 12.07 -10.14 -2.54
C ASN A 140 11.02 -10.82 -1.63
N ILE A 141 11.17 -10.66 -0.32
CA ILE A 141 10.34 -11.24 0.73
C ILE A 141 8.90 -10.72 0.67
N ASP A 142 8.66 -9.47 0.30
CA ASP A 142 7.29 -8.97 0.11
C ASP A 142 6.57 -9.80 -0.94
N ARG A 143 7.24 -10.10 -2.07
CA ARG A 143 6.66 -10.92 -3.15
C ARG A 143 6.36 -12.33 -2.68
N ILE A 144 7.24 -12.93 -1.87
CA ILE A 144 7.00 -14.25 -1.28
C ILE A 144 5.78 -14.19 -0.35
N ALA A 145 5.68 -13.15 0.50
CA ALA A 145 4.54 -12.96 1.38
C ALA A 145 3.22 -12.79 0.60
N TYR A 146 3.26 -12.04 -0.51
CA TYR A 146 2.13 -11.84 -1.41
C TYR A 146 1.68 -13.15 -2.06
N GLU A 147 2.58 -13.97 -2.58
CA GLU A 147 2.20 -15.24 -3.19
C GLU A 147 1.66 -16.26 -2.17
N ILE A 148 2.19 -16.27 -0.93
CA ILE A 148 1.59 -17.06 0.17
C ILE A 148 0.16 -16.58 0.48
N ALA A 149 -0.04 -15.27 0.57
CA ALA A 149 -1.37 -14.70 0.82
C ALA A 149 -2.34 -14.97 -0.35
N ARG A 150 -1.86 -14.88 -1.59
CA ARG A 150 -2.61 -15.22 -2.79
C ARG A 150 -3.15 -16.64 -2.74
N ASP A 151 -2.30 -17.60 -2.38
CA ASP A 151 -2.68 -19.01 -2.26
C ASP A 151 -3.76 -19.20 -1.18
N LYS A 152 -3.56 -18.60 0.00
CA LYS A 152 -4.51 -18.66 1.13
C LYS A 152 -5.85 -18.00 0.82
N CYS A 153 -5.85 -16.95 -0.01
CA CYS A 153 -7.03 -16.19 -0.42
C CYS A 153 -7.65 -16.68 -1.74
N LYS A 154 -7.26 -17.85 -2.26
CA LYS A 154 -7.92 -18.47 -3.41
C LYS A 154 -9.43 -18.61 -3.17
N GLY A 155 -10.23 -18.12 -4.13
CA GLY A 155 -11.69 -18.09 -4.05
C GLY A 155 -12.28 -16.92 -3.26
N LEU A 156 -11.45 -16.08 -2.62
CA LEU A 156 -11.89 -14.83 -1.96
C LEU A 156 -11.63 -13.59 -2.80
N THR A 157 -10.68 -13.66 -3.74
CA THR A 157 -10.30 -12.55 -4.61
C THR A 157 -10.82 -12.76 -6.03
N ALA A 158 -11.27 -11.68 -6.67
CA ALA A 158 -11.71 -11.67 -8.06
C ALA A 158 -10.52 -11.57 -9.03
N SER A 159 -9.45 -10.88 -8.62
CA SER A 159 -8.18 -10.85 -9.34
C SER A 159 -7.00 -10.63 -8.40
N TRP A 160 -5.83 -11.12 -8.81
CA TRP A 160 -4.56 -10.89 -8.15
C TRP A 160 -3.51 -10.56 -9.21
N GLN A 161 -3.03 -9.32 -9.22
CA GLN A 161 -2.01 -8.82 -10.12
C GLN A 161 -0.68 -8.72 -9.39
N SER A 162 0.33 -9.44 -9.88
CA SER A 162 1.72 -9.39 -9.42
C SER A 162 2.64 -9.58 -10.63
N SER A 163 3.76 -8.86 -10.68
CA SER A 163 4.84 -9.12 -11.65
C SER A 163 6.21 -9.00 -10.98
N GLY A 164 7.28 -9.11 -11.76
CA GLY A 164 8.66 -8.83 -11.31
C GLY A 164 9.13 -7.42 -11.67
N ASP A 165 8.28 -6.63 -12.34
CA ASP A 165 8.56 -5.26 -12.72
C ASP A 165 8.56 -4.37 -11.47
N TRP A 166 9.12 -3.17 -11.59
CA TRP A 166 9.22 -2.16 -10.52
C TRP A 166 7.94 -1.30 -10.39
N TYR A 167 6.92 -1.59 -11.20
CA TYR A 167 5.64 -0.89 -11.14
C TYR A 167 4.48 -1.77 -11.60
N GLN A 168 3.28 -1.40 -11.17
CA GLN A 168 2.02 -1.96 -11.64
C GLN A 168 1.07 -0.87 -12.12
N ILE A 169 0.15 -1.22 -13.02
CA ILE A 169 -1.00 -0.36 -13.36
C ILE A 169 -2.29 -1.10 -13.01
N ALA A 170 -3.00 -0.61 -11.99
CA ALA A 170 -4.32 -1.09 -11.62
C ALA A 170 -5.39 -0.38 -12.45
N ARG A 171 -6.28 -1.15 -13.09
CA ARG A 171 -7.38 -0.60 -13.90
C ARG A 171 -8.71 -0.75 -13.19
N ILE A 172 -9.40 0.36 -12.99
CA ILE A 172 -10.70 0.46 -12.31
C ILE A 172 -11.65 1.23 -13.24
N GLY A 173 -12.30 0.50 -14.16
CA GLY A 173 -13.02 1.13 -15.28
C GLY A 173 -12.06 1.96 -16.14
N ASN A 174 -12.38 3.25 -16.32
CA ASN A 174 -11.55 4.21 -17.05
C ASN A 174 -10.39 4.77 -16.21
N TYR A 175 -10.34 4.50 -14.91
CA TYR A 175 -9.27 4.96 -14.03
C TYR A 175 -8.07 4.01 -14.09
N LYS A 176 -6.87 4.57 -14.22
CA LYS A 176 -5.60 3.82 -14.21
C LYS A 176 -4.73 4.33 -13.05
N ALA A 177 -4.51 3.51 -12.03
CA ALA A 177 -3.62 3.85 -10.93
C ALA A 177 -2.25 3.21 -11.16
N LEU A 178 -1.23 4.04 -11.37
CA LEU A 178 0.17 3.61 -11.30
C LEU A 178 0.52 3.34 -9.84
N LEU A 179 1.04 2.15 -9.56
CA LEU A 179 1.60 1.78 -8.27
C LEU A 179 3.10 1.58 -8.44
N VAL A 180 3.88 2.34 -7.68
CA VAL A 180 5.33 2.17 -7.50
C VAL A 180 5.59 2.14 -6.00
N HIS A 181 6.69 1.54 -5.54
CA HIS A 181 7.04 1.67 -4.13
C HIS A 181 7.55 3.07 -3.81
N GLY A 182 8.50 3.58 -4.61
CA GLY A 182 9.07 4.92 -4.48
C GLY A 182 10.60 4.95 -4.44
N ASP A 183 11.28 3.82 -4.22
CA ASP A 183 12.74 3.73 -4.18
C ASP A 183 13.41 3.93 -5.55
N GLU A 184 12.63 4.04 -6.62
CA GLU A 184 13.05 4.48 -7.95
C GLU A 184 13.41 5.97 -8.00
N ILE A 185 12.99 6.74 -6.98
CA ILE A 185 13.22 8.17 -6.86
C ILE A 185 14.35 8.40 -5.86
N LYS A 186 15.51 8.85 -6.38
CA LYS A 186 16.65 9.21 -5.53
C LYS A 186 16.27 10.38 -4.61
N SER A 187 16.39 10.16 -3.30
CA SER A 187 16.34 11.21 -2.28
C SER A 187 17.75 11.48 -1.72
N PHE A 188 17.97 12.71 -1.28
CA PHE A 188 19.18 13.12 -0.56
C PHE A 188 18.74 13.63 0.82
N GLY A 189 19.35 13.11 1.89
CA GLY A 189 19.06 13.55 3.27
C GLY A 189 17.75 13.01 3.87
N GLY A 190 17.20 11.91 3.34
CA GLY A 190 16.11 11.14 3.94
C GLY A 190 14.72 11.79 3.99
N ASN A 191 14.62 13.10 3.70
CA ASN A 191 13.34 13.79 3.55
C ASN A 191 12.57 13.31 2.30
N THR A 192 11.25 13.45 2.32
CA THR A 192 10.39 13.19 1.16
C THR A 192 10.71 14.19 0.03
N PRO A 193 11.26 13.77 -1.13
CA PRO A 193 11.75 14.67 -2.15
C PRO A 193 10.61 15.13 -3.07
N ALA A 194 9.70 15.99 -2.60
CA ALA A 194 8.48 16.39 -3.33
C ALA A 194 8.74 16.82 -4.80
N PHE A 195 9.77 17.63 -5.03
CA PHE A 195 10.16 18.04 -6.39
C PHE A 195 10.77 16.88 -7.21
N GLY A 196 11.50 15.97 -6.56
CA GLY A 196 12.05 14.77 -7.20
C GLY A 196 10.94 13.82 -7.64
N ILE A 197 9.94 13.62 -6.78
CA ILE A 197 8.72 12.85 -7.05
C ILE A 197 7.97 13.46 -8.24
N LEU A 198 7.65 14.76 -8.18
CA LEU A 198 6.97 15.46 -9.29
C LEU A 198 7.72 15.31 -10.60
N ARG A 199 9.03 15.57 -10.61
CA ARG A 199 9.85 15.47 -11.82
C ARG A 199 9.82 14.06 -12.40
N LYS A 200 9.99 13.03 -11.56
CA LYS A 200 10.06 11.64 -12.01
C LYS A 200 8.71 11.15 -12.54
N VAL A 201 7.63 11.40 -11.81
CA VAL A 201 6.29 10.93 -12.21
C VAL A 201 5.77 11.67 -13.45
N ASN A 202 6.04 12.97 -13.60
CA ASN A 202 5.73 13.68 -14.85
C ASN A 202 6.51 13.12 -16.05
N ALA A 203 7.78 12.73 -15.86
CA ALA A 203 8.55 12.09 -16.92
C ALA A 203 7.95 10.74 -17.31
N TRP A 204 7.51 9.93 -16.34
CA TRP A 204 6.78 8.68 -16.60
C TRP A 204 5.49 8.92 -17.38
N ALA A 205 4.68 9.91 -16.96
CA ALA A 205 3.46 10.31 -17.63
C ALA A 205 3.67 10.87 -19.05
N GLY A 206 4.88 11.33 -19.36
CA GLY A 206 5.28 11.78 -20.70
C GLY A 206 5.43 10.67 -21.74
N GLY A 207 5.00 9.43 -21.44
CA GLY A 207 5.02 8.29 -22.37
C GLY A 207 6.22 7.36 -22.22
N VAL A 208 7.02 7.49 -21.14
CA VAL A 208 8.14 6.58 -20.85
C VAL A 208 7.64 5.20 -20.39
N ILE A 209 6.47 5.16 -19.75
CA ILE A 209 5.76 3.93 -19.40
C ILE A 209 4.33 3.99 -19.96
N GLU A 210 3.57 2.91 -19.77
CA GLU A 210 2.15 2.93 -20.13
C GLU A 210 1.40 4.09 -19.42
N GLU A 211 0.45 4.68 -20.15
CA GLU A 211 -0.42 5.74 -19.66
C GLU A 211 -1.15 5.37 -18.35
N PHE A 212 -1.12 6.29 -17.39
CA PHE A 212 -1.85 6.21 -16.13
C PHE A 212 -2.54 7.53 -15.80
N THR A 213 -3.57 7.48 -14.95
CA THR A 213 -4.25 8.65 -14.41
C THR A 213 -3.42 9.20 -13.26
N ASP A 214 -3.45 8.55 -12.09
CA ASP A 214 -2.73 9.00 -10.91
C ASP A 214 -1.66 7.99 -10.49
N CYS A 215 -0.72 8.43 -9.65
CA CYS A 215 0.35 7.60 -9.10
C CYS A 215 0.19 7.44 -7.58
N TYR A 216 0.37 6.21 -7.09
CA TYR A 216 0.39 5.83 -5.68
C TYR A 216 1.78 5.30 -5.32
N MET A 217 2.31 5.75 -4.19
CA MET A 217 3.61 5.32 -3.66
C MET A 217 3.68 5.41 -2.13
N GLY A 218 4.69 4.77 -1.55
CA GLY A 218 4.98 4.74 -0.13
C GLY A 218 6.38 5.31 0.16
N HIS A 219 7.23 4.51 0.78
CA HIS A 219 8.68 4.67 0.98
C HIS A 219 9.11 5.76 1.97
N TRP A 220 8.47 6.93 2.00
CA TRP A 220 8.87 8.05 2.88
C TRP A 220 8.01 8.22 4.13
N HIS A 221 6.99 7.39 4.31
CA HIS A 221 6.13 7.30 5.51
C HIS A 221 5.34 8.59 5.85
N THR A 222 5.47 9.64 5.04
CA THR A 222 4.86 10.95 5.24
C THR A 222 3.77 11.14 4.20
N PRO A 223 2.49 11.13 4.60
CA PRO A 223 1.39 11.25 3.64
C PRO A 223 1.44 12.61 2.94
N MET A 224 1.40 12.59 1.62
CA MET A 224 1.48 13.78 0.78
C MET A 224 0.61 13.62 -0.47
N SER A 225 0.13 14.72 -1.02
CA SER A 225 -0.56 14.75 -2.31
C SER A 225 -0.03 15.87 -3.17
N LEU A 226 0.38 15.54 -4.39
CA LEU A 226 1.00 16.46 -5.34
C LEU A 226 0.16 16.49 -6.62
N THR A 227 0.18 17.62 -7.32
CA THR A 227 -0.50 17.79 -8.61
C THR A 227 0.53 17.76 -9.72
N MET A 228 0.34 16.85 -10.67
CA MET A 228 1.17 16.69 -11.87
C MET A 228 0.90 17.84 -12.87
N GLY A 229 1.81 18.04 -13.81
CA GLY A 229 1.68 19.09 -14.83
C GLY A 229 0.46 18.91 -15.75
N ASN A 230 -0.02 17.67 -15.91
CA ASN A 230 -1.23 17.34 -16.67
C ASN A 230 -2.52 17.40 -15.83
N GLY A 231 -2.46 17.86 -14.57
CA GLY A 231 -3.61 17.99 -13.67
C GLY A 231 -3.96 16.72 -12.88
N ASN A 232 -3.34 15.57 -13.20
CA ASN A 232 -3.48 14.35 -12.40
C ASN A 232 -2.70 14.43 -11.09
N ARG A 233 -2.78 13.40 -10.25
CA ARG A 233 -2.31 13.43 -8.86
C ARG A 233 -1.27 12.37 -8.57
N ILE A 234 -0.43 12.67 -7.59
CA ILE A 234 0.50 11.74 -6.96
C ILE A 234 0.14 11.65 -5.48
N PHE A 235 0.01 10.44 -4.97
CA PHE A 235 -0.38 10.16 -3.61
C PHE A 235 0.74 9.37 -2.92
N VAL A 236 1.41 10.01 -1.97
CA VAL A 236 2.32 9.32 -1.05
C VAL A 236 1.49 8.89 0.15
N THR A 237 1.49 7.60 0.44
CA THR A 237 0.81 7.02 1.61
C THR A 237 1.75 7.05 2.82
N GLY A 238 1.18 7.23 4.01
CA GLY A 238 1.94 7.13 5.25
C GLY A 238 2.21 5.68 5.65
N SER A 239 2.94 5.51 6.74
CA SER A 239 3.24 4.20 7.33
C SER A 239 2.40 3.98 8.60
N PRO A 240 2.09 2.73 9.02
CA PRO A 240 1.59 2.47 10.37
C PRO A 240 2.71 2.55 11.42
N GLU A 241 3.98 2.70 11.04
CA GLU A 241 5.12 2.94 11.91
C GLU A 241 4.96 4.26 12.68
N SER A 242 5.57 4.33 13.87
CA SER A 242 5.72 5.56 14.65
C SER A 242 7.06 5.54 15.39
N HIS A 243 7.59 6.72 15.71
CA HIS A 243 8.82 6.89 16.51
C HIS A 243 10.04 6.14 15.96
N ASN A 244 10.44 6.45 14.74
CA ASN A 244 11.63 5.88 14.09
C ASN A 244 12.89 6.67 14.50
N GLU A 245 13.84 6.06 15.22
CA GLU A 245 15.04 6.77 15.71
C GLU A 245 15.94 7.24 14.56
N TYR A 246 16.19 6.41 13.55
CA TYR A 246 16.87 6.85 12.32
C TYR A 246 16.16 8.05 11.68
N ALA A 247 14.84 8.04 11.56
CA ALA A 247 14.10 9.17 11.00
C ALA A 247 14.16 10.43 11.91
N ARG A 248 14.20 10.26 13.24
CA ARG A 248 14.34 11.38 14.17
C ARG A 248 15.73 12.00 14.10
N GLU A 249 16.77 11.18 14.06
CA GLU A 249 18.16 11.62 14.03
C GLU A 249 18.54 12.19 12.67
N PHE A 250 18.28 11.43 11.60
CA PHE A 250 18.76 11.75 10.25
C PHE A 250 17.78 12.62 9.43
N VAL A 251 16.48 12.43 9.63
CA VAL A 251 15.42 13.12 8.85
C VAL A 251 14.74 14.24 9.65
N ALA A 252 14.89 14.27 10.97
CA ALA A 252 14.15 15.14 11.90
C ALA A 252 12.61 15.01 11.74
N ALA A 253 12.11 13.80 11.47
CA ALA A 253 10.70 13.54 11.26
C ALA A 253 10.11 12.61 12.34
N THR A 254 8.85 12.84 12.69
CA THR A 254 8.02 11.88 13.45
C THR A 254 6.75 11.63 12.64
N GLY A 255 6.60 10.40 12.12
CA GLY A 255 5.40 10.00 11.39
C GLY A 255 4.21 9.81 12.33
N LYS A 256 3.05 10.35 11.93
CA LYS A 256 1.77 9.94 12.51
C LYS A 256 1.26 8.71 11.75
N PRO A 257 0.99 7.59 12.44
CA PRO A 257 0.56 6.35 11.80
C PRO A 257 -0.64 6.57 10.89
N SER A 258 -0.54 6.19 9.62
CA SER A 258 -1.63 6.34 8.66
C SER A 258 -1.53 5.36 7.50
N GLN A 259 -2.66 5.15 6.82
CA GLN A 259 -2.79 4.48 5.53
C GLN A 259 -3.82 5.23 4.67
N ARG A 260 -4.01 4.83 3.41
CA ARG A 260 -4.82 5.62 2.46
C ARG A 260 -6.03 4.86 1.92
N LEU A 261 -7.19 5.51 1.97
CA LEU A 261 -8.45 5.03 1.39
C LEU A 261 -9.01 6.07 0.42
N HIS A 262 -9.23 5.69 -0.83
CA HIS A 262 -9.88 6.53 -1.83
C HIS A 262 -11.16 5.86 -2.33
N PHE A 263 -12.07 6.66 -2.88
CA PHE A 263 -13.19 6.18 -3.69
C PHE A 263 -13.01 6.68 -5.12
N ILE A 264 -13.14 5.76 -6.07
CA ILE A 264 -12.89 5.99 -7.49
C ILE A 264 -14.24 6.05 -8.21
N ASP A 265 -14.41 7.05 -9.08
CA ASP A 265 -15.47 7.08 -10.10
C ASP A 265 -14.94 6.35 -11.34
N PRO A 266 -15.31 5.07 -11.56
CA PRO A 266 -14.75 4.26 -12.64
C PRO A 266 -15.21 4.74 -14.02
N ALA A 267 -16.35 5.44 -14.12
CA ALA A 267 -16.86 5.93 -15.40
C ALA A 267 -16.16 7.22 -15.82
N LYS A 268 -15.95 8.15 -14.89
CA LYS A 268 -15.19 9.39 -15.16
C LYS A 268 -13.69 9.20 -15.11
N GLY A 269 -13.19 8.06 -14.61
CA GLY A 269 -11.77 7.77 -14.54
C GLY A 269 -11.03 8.71 -13.59
N ARG A 270 -11.55 8.94 -12.37
CA ARG A 270 -10.94 9.87 -11.41
C ARG A 270 -11.18 9.47 -9.95
N VAL A 271 -10.36 9.98 -9.06
CA VAL A 271 -10.63 9.96 -7.61
C VAL A 271 -11.84 10.86 -7.31
N ALA A 272 -12.87 10.30 -6.69
CA ALA A 272 -14.07 11.01 -6.23
C ALA A 272 -13.93 11.53 -4.79
N ALA A 273 -13.24 10.77 -3.93
CA ALA A 273 -12.93 11.16 -2.56
C ALA A 273 -11.60 10.56 -2.09
N GLU A 274 -10.86 11.31 -1.26
CA GLU A 274 -9.55 10.94 -0.72
C GLU A 274 -9.54 11.00 0.81
N TYR A 275 -8.99 9.96 1.45
CA TYR A 275 -8.81 9.90 2.90
C TYR A 275 -7.40 9.47 3.26
N VAL A 276 -6.75 10.27 4.12
CA VAL A 276 -5.65 9.80 4.96
C VAL A 276 -6.28 9.28 6.25
N VAL A 277 -6.14 7.97 6.51
CA VAL A 277 -6.75 7.32 7.66
C VAL A 277 -5.70 7.16 8.74
N TRP A 278 -5.81 7.98 9.79
CA TRP A 278 -4.91 7.96 10.96
C TRP A 278 -5.16 6.74 11.86
N LEU A 279 -4.10 6.20 12.45
CA LEU A 279 -4.10 4.92 13.20
C LEU A 279 -3.61 5.04 14.65
N ASP A 280 -3.41 6.26 15.14
CA ASP A 280 -3.26 6.55 16.57
C ASP A 280 -4.57 6.34 17.34
#